data_AF-A0A934SFV8-F1
#
_entry.id   AF-A0A934SFV8-F1
#
_cell.length_a   1.000
_cell.length_b   1.000
_cell.length_c   1.000
_cell.angle_alpha   90.00
_cell.angle_beta   90.00
_cell.angle_gamma   90.00
#
_symmetry.space_group_name_H-M   'P 1'
#
loop_
_entity.id
_entity.type
_entity.pdbx_description
1 polymer ?
#
loop_
_entity_poly.entity_id
_entity_poly.type
_entity_poly.pdbx_seq_one_letter_code
_entity_poly.pdbx_strand_id
1 'polypeptide(L)'
;MTSFANFAEFIRRGGQASLVLRLQGETSLPEVKEVTVDSFTLSTFEMRLHDVSKESWAYLLGVFQRAKIIPDPEVENVDELIFRHVSNFESLIADLPETDSPSNRYDKIAEISDQLTERFSAVVNQWRQQQLGVTHYIWRSRDDIKVRAAHAERDDRLFSWDNRFSDGHPGDGYNCRCFAEPAILDGAILLTDVRVAVGLSARIATAEGQGLQDALLDTLADGVRTSIPVVRYLYLGVRDFGGDLRPAEEAELRELHQKLSAAIKAVENLDADAVESLAHAFVEHVTAQHADLRQLDLEYRLGLVSEETLLRAYRDVAYLDASTALGGIALTTAAAKLGVRLARAPFRITTIGILAAATRVKALLPARRQTTEMLIARRFAELETQGHGPQRHEGAVTKQMLEDRVLRGIDPMTGTTMDGEKIGRTHSAPRAATRFKTEEAFVVAETHIRRSSIYRDLRDESIHSISVRRGSFEVEVSLEDALGLNYANKVEGVRRVGSRRNPFGTEEIDFKDGIAVAIFKFSSNGEPQLITMYPVGN
;
A
#
# COMPACT_ATOMS: atom_id res chain seq x y z
N MET A 1 -68.95 12.64 21.91
CA MET A 1 -67.71 12.89 21.14
C MET A 1 -67.41 14.38 21.22
N THR A 2 -66.28 14.74 21.83
CA THR A 2 -65.82 16.13 21.92
C THR A 2 -65.34 16.60 20.55
N SER A 3 -65.87 17.72 20.06
CA SER A 3 -65.49 18.37 18.80
C SER A 3 -64.42 19.42 19.07
N PHE A 4 -63.32 19.41 18.32
CA PHE A 4 -62.22 20.38 18.45
C PHE A 4 -62.41 21.55 17.49
N ALA A 5 -62.06 22.76 17.94
CA ALA A 5 -62.27 23.98 17.17
C ALA A 5 -61.17 24.25 16.14
N ASN A 6 -59.97 23.67 16.30
CA ASN A 6 -58.88 23.81 15.33
C ASN A 6 -57.90 22.63 15.35
N PHE A 7 -57.10 22.56 14.27
CA PHE A 7 -56.18 21.46 13.99
C PHE A 7 -55.00 21.37 14.98
N ALA A 8 -54.52 22.50 15.51
CA ALA A 8 -53.43 22.51 16.48
C ALA A 8 -53.83 21.85 17.82
N GLU A 9 -55.10 21.96 18.21
CA GLU A 9 -55.64 21.35 19.42
C GLU A 9 -55.83 19.83 19.30
N PHE A 10 -56.13 19.36 18.08
CA PHE A 10 -56.22 17.93 17.75
C PHE A 10 -54.86 17.22 17.85
N ILE A 11 -53.80 17.83 17.32
CA ILE A 11 -52.44 17.23 17.29
C ILE A 11 -51.87 17.00 18.71
N ARG A 12 -52.17 17.86 19.69
CA ARG A 12 -51.60 17.76 21.04
C ARG A 12 -52.22 16.68 21.92
N ARG A 13 -53.41 16.15 21.61
CA ARG A 13 -54.15 15.27 22.53
C ARG A 13 -54.08 13.77 22.21
N GLY A 14 -53.56 13.39 21.05
CA GLY A 14 -53.16 12.01 20.70
C GLY A 14 -54.26 10.92 20.84
N GLY A 15 -54.64 10.30 19.72
CA GLY A 15 -54.92 8.86 19.70
C GLY A 15 -56.34 8.37 19.40
N GLN A 16 -57.43 9.13 19.60
CA GLN A 16 -58.79 8.65 19.27
C GLN A 16 -59.80 9.74 18.86
N ALA A 17 -59.45 10.60 17.90
CA ALA A 17 -60.43 11.53 17.33
C ALA A 17 -60.32 11.60 15.79
N SER A 18 -61.43 11.93 15.13
CA SER A 18 -61.55 12.02 13.67
C SER A 18 -61.92 13.44 13.25
N LEU A 19 -61.20 14.02 12.28
CA LEU A 19 -61.54 15.29 11.65
C LEU A 19 -62.27 15.01 10.33
N VAL A 20 -63.44 15.63 10.11
CA VAL A 20 -64.21 15.50 8.86
C VAL A 20 -64.28 16.86 8.19
N LEU A 21 -63.65 16.99 7.02
CA LEU A 21 -63.73 18.17 6.16
C LEU A 21 -64.78 17.92 5.07
N ARG A 22 -65.77 18.79 4.94
CA ARG A 22 -66.78 18.74 3.88
C ARG A 22 -66.45 19.78 2.81
N LEU A 23 -66.13 19.32 1.60
CA LEU A 23 -66.03 20.16 0.41
C LEU A 23 -67.40 20.16 -0.29
N GLN A 24 -67.99 21.35 -0.51
CA GLN A 24 -69.20 21.51 -1.32
C GLN A 24 -68.87 21.39 -2.80
N GLY A 25 -69.68 20.62 -3.53
CA GLY A 25 -69.44 20.22 -4.91
C GLY A 25 -69.81 21.25 -5.97
N GLU A 26 -69.60 20.82 -7.22
CA GLU A 26 -69.88 21.47 -8.51
C GLU A 26 -68.73 22.22 -9.19
N THR A 27 -67.68 21.48 -9.58
CA THR A 27 -67.22 21.36 -10.98
C THR A 27 -66.11 20.31 -10.95
N SER A 28 -66.26 19.17 -11.66
CA SER A 28 -65.09 18.34 -11.95
C SER A 28 -64.31 19.06 -13.04
N LEU A 29 -63.47 20.03 -12.66
CA LEU A 29 -62.30 20.29 -13.48
C LEU A 29 -61.52 18.97 -13.49
N PRO A 30 -61.12 18.43 -14.66
CA PRO A 30 -60.10 17.40 -14.64
C PRO A 30 -58.95 17.98 -13.83
N GLU A 31 -58.56 17.32 -12.74
CA GLU A 31 -57.30 17.61 -12.08
C GLU A 31 -56.24 17.18 -13.08
N VAL A 32 -55.96 18.07 -14.04
CA VAL A 32 -54.78 17.98 -14.88
C VAL A 32 -53.65 18.26 -13.91
N LYS A 33 -53.13 17.21 -13.28
CA LYS A 33 -51.76 17.21 -12.80
C LYS A 33 -50.88 17.27 -14.04
N GLU A 34 -50.79 18.46 -14.63
CA GLU A 34 -49.74 18.80 -15.57
C GLU A 34 -48.45 18.77 -14.76
N VAL A 35 -47.79 17.60 -14.79
CA VAL A 35 -46.48 17.41 -14.18
C VAL A 35 -45.49 18.12 -15.09
N THR A 36 -45.38 19.43 -14.92
CA THR A 36 -44.11 20.08 -15.16
C THR A 36 -43.12 19.45 -14.17
N VAL A 37 -41.92 19.13 -14.65
CA VAL A 37 -40.78 18.83 -13.77
C VAL A 37 -40.63 20.02 -12.85
N ASP A 38 -41.18 19.92 -11.64
CA ASP A 38 -41.19 21.05 -10.73
C ASP A 38 -39.80 21.17 -10.09
N SER A 39 -39.43 22.41 -9.73
CA SER A 39 -38.19 22.68 -8.99
C SER A 39 -38.06 21.81 -7.73
N PHE A 40 -39.17 21.32 -7.18
CA PHE A 40 -39.21 20.43 -6.03
C PHE A 40 -38.64 19.03 -6.34
N THR A 41 -38.95 18.45 -7.50
CA THR A 41 -38.44 17.12 -7.89
C THR A 41 -36.93 17.15 -8.12
N LEU A 42 -36.43 18.18 -8.82
CA LEU A 42 -35.00 18.37 -9.04
C LEU A 42 -34.25 18.64 -7.73
N SER A 43 -34.76 19.52 -6.87
CA SER A 43 -34.13 19.80 -5.56
C SER A 43 -34.16 18.61 -4.61
N THR A 44 -35.20 17.77 -4.66
CA THR A 44 -35.25 16.52 -3.87
C THR A 44 -34.19 15.53 -4.34
N PHE A 45 -34.00 15.39 -5.65
CA PHE A 45 -32.95 14.54 -6.20
C PHE A 45 -31.55 15.06 -5.87
N GLU A 46 -31.31 16.37 -6.05
CA GLU A 46 -30.05 17.03 -5.69
C GLU A 46 -29.71 16.85 -4.20
N MET A 47 -30.69 17.02 -3.31
CA MET A 47 -30.53 16.79 -1.88
C MET A 47 -30.10 15.34 -1.58
N ARG A 48 -30.70 14.37 -2.28
CA ARG A 48 -30.33 12.95 -2.16
C ARG A 48 -28.88 12.70 -2.61
N LEU A 49 -28.42 13.36 -3.67
CA LEU A 49 -27.02 13.26 -4.11
C LEU A 49 -26.07 13.87 -3.08
N HIS A 50 -26.43 14.99 -2.44
CA HIS A 50 -25.64 15.54 -1.34
C HIS A 50 -25.56 14.58 -0.16
N ASP A 51 -26.65 13.89 0.19
CA ASP A 51 -26.66 12.93 1.29
C ASP A 51 -25.79 11.70 0.97
N VAL A 52 -25.93 11.13 -0.23
CA VAL A 52 -25.07 10.03 -0.70
C VAL A 52 -23.60 10.46 -0.75
N SER A 53 -23.33 11.69 -1.18
CA SER A 53 -21.98 12.25 -1.17
C SER A 53 -21.40 12.32 0.25
N LYS A 54 -22.18 12.81 1.23
CA LYS A 54 -21.76 12.84 2.64
C LYS A 54 -21.52 11.45 3.20
N GLU A 55 -22.38 10.48 2.89
CA GLU A 55 -22.21 9.09 3.31
C GLU A 55 -20.94 8.46 2.72
N SER A 56 -20.71 8.65 1.42
CA SER A 56 -19.49 8.21 0.74
C SER A 56 -18.24 8.84 1.37
N TRP A 57 -18.28 10.13 1.70
CA TRP A 57 -17.16 10.82 2.34
C TRP A 57 -16.91 10.31 3.76
N ALA A 58 -17.97 10.17 4.57
CA ALA A 58 -17.89 9.63 5.92
C ALA A 58 -17.33 8.20 5.94
N TYR A 59 -17.74 7.37 4.96
CA TYR A 59 -17.18 6.03 4.79
C TYR A 59 -15.68 6.09 4.51
N LEU A 60 -15.26 6.86 3.50
CA LEU A 60 -13.85 7.00 3.13
C LEU A 60 -13.01 7.58 4.28
N LEU A 61 -13.50 8.61 4.97
CA LEU A 61 -12.88 9.13 6.19
C LEU A 61 -12.72 8.05 7.25
N GLY A 62 -13.74 7.21 7.46
CA GLY A 62 -13.66 6.10 8.39
C GLY A 62 -12.58 5.08 8.00
N VAL A 63 -12.45 4.77 6.71
CA VAL A 63 -11.39 3.88 6.20
C VAL A 63 -10.01 4.54 6.36
N PHE A 64 -9.85 5.80 5.94
CA PHE A 64 -8.60 6.54 6.04
C PHE A 64 -8.18 6.84 7.48
N GLN A 65 -9.13 7.07 8.38
CA GLN A 65 -8.84 7.26 9.80
C GLN A 65 -8.30 5.97 10.44
N ARG A 66 -8.88 4.80 10.11
CA ARG A 66 -8.32 3.50 10.53
C ARG A 66 -6.91 3.30 9.99
N ALA A 67 -6.68 3.82 8.79
CA ALA A 67 -5.41 3.86 8.10
C ALA A 67 -4.43 4.93 8.61
N LYS A 68 -4.86 5.85 9.49
CA LYS A 68 -4.09 7.03 9.91
C LYS A 68 -3.66 7.95 8.75
N ILE A 69 -4.41 7.93 7.64
CA ILE A 69 -4.25 8.82 6.50
C ILE A 69 -5.14 10.06 6.72
N ILE A 70 -4.58 11.25 6.48
CA ILE A 70 -5.33 12.50 6.44
C ILE A 70 -5.60 12.81 4.96
N PRO A 71 -6.82 12.62 4.46
CA PRO A 71 -7.12 12.90 3.06
C PRO A 71 -7.21 14.41 2.83
N ASP A 72 -6.92 14.82 1.60
CA ASP A 72 -7.07 16.22 1.18
C ASP A 72 -8.55 16.65 1.29
N PRO A 73 -8.88 17.70 2.08
CA PRO A 73 -10.26 18.15 2.24
C PRO A 73 -10.87 18.70 0.94
N GLU A 74 -10.08 19.07 -0.07
CA GLU A 74 -10.63 19.53 -1.36
C GLU A 74 -11.43 18.43 -2.08
N VAL A 75 -11.12 17.15 -1.81
CA VAL A 75 -11.80 15.97 -2.39
C VAL A 75 -13.20 15.74 -1.79
N GLU A 76 -13.56 16.46 -0.72
CA GLU A 76 -14.92 16.48 -0.19
C GLU A 76 -15.89 17.16 -1.17
N ASN A 77 -15.45 18.23 -1.83
CA ASN A 77 -16.28 19.00 -2.76
C ASN A 77 -16.49 18.21 -4.06
N VAL A 78 -17.76 17.91 -4.36
CA VAL A 78 -18.18 17.18 -5.55
C VAL A 78 -19.29 17.91 -6.30
N ASP A 79 -19.37 19.24 -6.15
CA ASP A 79 -20.46 20.06 -6.68
C ASP A 79 -20.58 19.92 -8.21
N GLU A 80 -19.45 19.81 -8.91
CA GLU A 80 -19.45 19.57 -10.36
C GLU A 80 -20.00 18.18 -10.74
N LEU A 81 -19.73 17.15 -9.93
CA LEU A 81 -20.29 15.81 -10.14
C LEU A 81 -21.80 15.79 -9.89
N ILE A 82 -22.24 16.45 -8.81
CA ILE A 82 -23.66 16.60 -8.47
C ILE A 82 -24.39 17.34 -9.59
N PHE A 83 -23.87 18.50 -10.02
CA PHE A 83 -24.44 19.28 -11.11
C PHE A 83 -24.64 18.45 -12.37
N ARG A 84 -23.61 17.69 -12.80
CA ARG A 84 -23.70 16.80 -13.97
C ARG A 84 -24.78 15.73 -13.83
N HIS A 85 -24.94 15.15 -12.63
CA HIS A 85 -25.96 14.12 -12.40
C HIS A 85 -27.37 14.70 -12.34
N VAL A 86 -27.55 15.89 -11.74
CA VAL A 86 -28.83 16.62 -11.74
C VAL A 86 -29.23 16.99 -13.16
N SER A 87 -28.32 17.51 -13.98
CA SER A 87 -28.61 17.81 -15.40
C SER A 87 -28.96 16.56 -16.22
N ASN A 88 -28.31 15.41 -15.93
CA ASN A 88 -28.65 14.15 -16.57
C ASN A 88 -30.05 13.66 -16.15
N PHE A 89 -30.38 13.77 -14.87
CA PHE A 89 -31.71 13.44 -14.36
C PHE A 89 -32.79 14.31 -15.01
N GLU A 90 -32.58 15.63 -15.06
CA GLU A 90 -33.48 16.58 -15.72
C GLU A 90 -33.72 16.21 -17.19
N SER A 91 -32.66 15.84 -17.91
CA SER A 91 -32.76 15.41 -19.31
C SER A 91 -33.59 14.13 -19.45
N LEU A 92 -33.32 13.11 -18.60
CA LEU A 92 -34.02 11.82 -18.66
C LEU A 92 -35.50 11.91 -18.31
N ILE A 93 -35.89 12.79 -17.37
CA ILE A 93 -37.30 12.98 -17.01
C ILE A 93 -38.04 13.87 -18.03
N ALA A 94 -37.35 14.77 -18.72
CA ALA A 94 -37.92 15.54 -19.83
C ALA A 94 -38.29 14.65 -21.01
N ASP A 95 -37.49 13.61 -21.27
CA ASP A 95 -37.71 12.64 -22.36
C ASP A 95 -38.82 11.60 -22.08
N LEU A 96 -39.40 11.59 -20.88
CA LEU A 96 -40.52 10.69 -20.56
C LEU A 96 -41.76 11.05 -21.38
N PRO A 97 -42.44 10.08 -22.01
CA PRO A 97 -43.55 10.34 -22.91
C PRO A 97 -44.73 11.01 -22.19
N GLU A 98 -45.31 12.04 -22.81
CA GLU A 98 -46.48 12.76 -22.29
C GLU A 98 -47.74 11.88 -22.21
N THR A 99 -47.74 10.73 -22.87
CA THR A 99 -48.86 9.77 -22.89
C THR A 99 -48.93 8.87 -21.66
N ASP A 100 -47.95 8.92 -20.75
CA ASP A 100 -47.98 8.16 -19.51
C ASP A 100 -49.03 8.74 -18.54
N SER A 101 -49.83 7.85 -17.93
CA SER A 101 -50.68 8.22 -16.78
C SER A 101 -49.83 8.88 -15.69
N PRO A 102 -50.33 9.90 -14.97
CA PRO A 102 -49.57 10.59 -13.92
C PRO A 102 -48.88 9.62 -12.94
N SER A 103 -49.57 8.59 -12.47
CA SER A 103 -48.98 7.58 -11.56
C SER A 103 -47.83 6.81 -12.19
N ASN A 104 -47.96 6.39 -13.46
CA ASN A 104 -46.90 5.68 -14.19
C ASN A 104 -45.67 6.59 -14.39
N ARG A 105 -45.90 7.88 -14.63
CA ARG A 105 -44.83 8.87 -14.76
C ARG A 105 -44.08 9.06 -13.43
N TYR A 106 -44.79 9.13 -12.30
CA TYR A 106 -44.17 9.20 -10.96
C TYR A 106 -43.31 7.97 -10.66
N ASP A 107 -43.83 6.77 -10.92
CA ASP A 107 -43.09 5.52 -10.68
C ASP A 107 -41.79 5.46 -11.51
N LYS A 108 -41.85 5.89 -12.78
CA LYS A 108 -40.67 5.99 -13.65
C LYS A 108 -39.66 7.04 -13.18
N ILE A 109 -40.11 8.21 -12.73
CA ILE A 109 -39.23 9.25 -12.18
C ILE A 109 -38.52 8.72 -10.93
N ALA A 110 -39.23 8.02 -10.06
CA ALA A 110 -38.65 7.39 -8.87
C ALA A 110 -37.62 6.32 -9.25
N GLU A 111 -37.92 5.46 -10.22
CA GLU A 111 -36.99 4.44 -10.70
C GLU A 111 -35.71 5.06 -11.30
N ILE A 112 -35.84 6.09 -12.14
CA ILE A 112 -34.68 6.82 -12.70
C ILE A 112 -33.87 7.47 -11.58
N SER A 113 -34.54 8.11 -10.62
CA SER A 113 -33.89 8.72 -9.44
C SER A 113 -33.08 7.69 -8.65
N ASP A 114 -33.65 6.53 -8.37
CA ASP A 114 -32.97 5.43 -7.67
C ASP A 114 -31.74 4.93 -8.46
N GLN A 115 -31.91 4.63 -9.76
CA GLN A 115 -30.82 4.14 -10.60
C GLN A 115 -29.67 5.15 -10.73
N LEU A 116 -29.98 6.43 -10.92
CA LEU A 116 -28.95 7.48 -11.00
C LEU A 116 -28.29 7.72 -9.65
N THR A 117 -29.01 7.57 -8.55
CA THR A 117 -28.44 7.66 -7.20
C THR A 117 -27.44 6.51 -6.94
N GLU A 118 -27.80 5.28 -7.30
CA GLU A 118 -26.90 4.11 -7.19
C GLU A 118 -25.63 4.32 -8.04
N ARG A 119 -25.80 4.78 -9.28
CA ARG A 119 -24.67 5.08 -10.17
C ARG A 119 -23.81 6.23 -9.65
N PHE A 120 -24.42 7.30 -9.12
CA PHE A 120 -23.69 8.42 -8.54
C PHE A 120 -22.81 7.97 -7.39
N SER A 121 -23.29 7.04 -6.54
CA SER A 121 -22.51 6.46 -5.45
C SER A 121 -21.21 5.78 -5.94
N ALA A 122 -21.28 5.05 -7.06
CA ALA A 122 -20.10 4.43 -7.67
C ALA A 122 -19.15 5.48 -8.25
N VAL A 123 -19.68 6.46 -8.99
CA VAL A 123 -18.92 7.52 -9.64
C VAL A 123 -18.19 8.40 -8.62
N VAL A 124 -18.88 8.85 -7.57
CA VAL A 124 -18.27 9.69 -6.54
C VAL A 124 -17.20 8.93 -5.76
N ASN A 125 -17.44 7.65 -5.47
CA ASN A 125 -16.46 6.81 -4.80
C ASN A 125 -15.19 6.61 -5.64
N GLN A 126 -15.34 6.27 -6.93
CA GLN A 126 -14.21 6.16 -7.86
C GLN A 126 -13.45 7.48 -7.97
N TRP A 127 -14.14 8.59 -8.23
CA TRP A 127 -13.51 9.89 -8.42
C TRP A 127 -12.70 10.29 -7.19
N ARG A 128 -13.27 10.16 -5.99
CA ARG A 128 -12.57 10.47 -4.73
C ARG A 128 -11.34 9.61 -4.53
N GLN A 129 -11.44 8.31 -4.77
CA GLN A 129 -10.32 7.39 -4.67
C GLN A 129 -9.19 7.79 -5.63
N GLN A 130 -9.51 8.07 -6.89
CA GLN A 130 -8.52 8.51 -7.88
C GLN A 130 -7.89 9.87 -7.54
N GLN A 131 -8.68 10.86 -7.09
CA GLN A 131 -8.16 12.16 -6.66
C GLN A 131 -7.22 12.03 -5.44
N LEU A 132 -7.50 11.07 -4.56
CA LEU A 132 -6.64 10.75 -3.41
C LEU A 132 -5.47 9.82 -3.77
N GLY A 133 -5.27 9.53 -5.06
CA GLY A 133 -4.17 8.70 -5.57
C GLY A 133 -4.38 7.19 -5.39
N VAL A 134 -5.54 6.72 -4.95
CA VAL A 134 -5.84 5.30 -4.87
C VAL A 134 -5.87 4.71 -6.27
N THR A 135 -4.91 3.82 -6.59
CA THR A 135 -4.82 3.20 -7.94
C THR A 135 -5.44 1.81 -8.00
N HIS A 136 -5.70 1.19 -6.85
CA HIS A 136 -6.33 -0.13 -6.74
C HIS A 136 -7.44 -0.17 -5.70
N TYR A 137 -8.41 -1.06 -5.91
CA TYR A 137 -9.53 -1.28 -5.01
C TYR A 137 -9.80 -2.78 -4.82
N ILE A 138 -10.44 -3.13 -3.69
CA ILE A 138 -11.01 -4.45 -3.44
C ILE A 138 -12.47 -4.39 -3.89
N TRP A 139 -12.88 -5.33 -4.75
CA TRP A 139 -14.27 -5.45 -5.16
C TRP A 139 -15.10 -5.98 -4.00
N ARG A 140 -16.19 -5.30 -3.65
CA ARG A 140 -17.12 -5.72 -2.59
C ARG A 140 -18.52 -5.96 -3.13
N SER A 141 -19.04 -7.15 -2.91
CA SER A 141 -20.37 -7.61 -3.30
C SER A 141 -21.38 -7.47 -2.14
N ARG A 142 -22.65 -7.83 -2.40
CA ARG A 142 -23.72 -7.87 -1.39
C ARG A 142 -23.94 -9.27 -0.82
N ASP A 143 -23.21 -10.26 -1.32
CA ASP A 143 -23.22 -11.68 -0.92
C ASP A 143 -24.63 -12.30 -0.87
N ASP A 144 -25.51 -11.83 -1.76
CA ASP A 144 -26.88 -12.31 -1.87
C ASP A 144 -27.14 -12.97 -3.23
N ILE A 145 -28.26 -13.67 -3.32
CA ILE A 145 -28.65 -14.45 -4.51
C ILE A 145 -28.87 -13.58 -5.77
N LYS A 146 -28.95 -12.25 -5.65
CA LYS A 146 -29.12 -11.34 -6.77
C LYS A 146 -27.77 -10.88 -7.36
N VAL A 147 -26.64 -11.20 -6.71
CA VAL A 147 -25.30 -10.91 -7.24
C VAL A 147 -25.02 -11.77 -8.47
N ARG A 148 -24.53 -11.16 -9.55
CA ARG A 148 -24.16 -11.89 -10.78
C ARG A 148 -22.94 -12.78 -10.50
N ALA A 149 -22.88 -13.96 -11.10
CA ALA A 149 -21.77 -14.91 -10.90
C ALA A 149 -20.38 -14.27 -11.11
N ALA A 150 -20.20 -13.50 -12.20
CA ALA A 150 -18.94 -12.81 -12.47
C ALA A 150 -18.58 -11.75 -11.40
N HIS A 151 -19.56 -11.17 -10.70
CA HIS A 151 -19.31 -10.20 -9.62
C HIS A 151 -18.96 -10.92 -8.32
N ALA A 152 -19.62 -12.04 -8.02
CA ALA A 152 -19.27 -12.90 -6.89
C ALA A 152 -17.84 -13.47 -7.04
N GLU A 153 -17.41 -13.83 -8.26
CA GLU A 153 -16.04 -14.28 -8.55
C GLU A 153 -14.98 -13.18 -8.38
N ARG A 154 -15.38 -11.90 -8.43
CA ARG A 154 -14.50 -10.74 -8.25
C ARG A 154 -14.45 -10.29 -6.81
N ASP A 155 -15.44 -10.66 -5.99
CA ASP A 155 -15.51 -10.26 -4.60
C ASP A 155 -14.24 -10.63 -3.82
N ASP A 156 -13.85 -9.78 -2.86
CA ASP A 156 -12.61 -9.89 -2.08
C ASP A 156 -11.30 -9.81 -2.89
N ARG A 157 -11.35 -9.54 -4.20
CA ARG A 157 -10.16 -9.49 -5.07
C ARG A 157 -9.75 -8.07 -5.40
N LEU A 158 -8.45 -7.92 -5.60
CA LEU A 158 -7.80 -6.65 -5.91
C LEU A 158 -7.79 -6.36 -7.41
N PHE A 159 -8.24 -5.15 -7.77
CA PHE A 159 -8.24 -4.65 -9.14
C PHE A 159 -7.67 -3.24 -9.24
N SER A 160 -7.02 -2.95 -10.37
CA SER A 160 -6.60 -1.60 -10.70
C SER A 160 -7.78 -0.79 -11.24
N TRP A 161 -7.81 0.51 -10.96
CA TRP A 161 -8.72 1.45 -11.61
C TRP A 161 -8.48 1.57 -13.13
N ASP A 162 -7.32 1.15 -13.64
CA ASP A 162 -7.03 1.10 -15.09
C ASP A 162 -7.55 -0.19 -15.75
N ASN A 163 -7.97 -1.18 -14.95
CA ASN A 163 -8.44 -2.45 -15.47
C ASN A 163 -9.78 -2.27 -16.21
N ARG A 164 -9.90 -2.81 -17.42
CA ARG A 164 -11.11 -2.68 -18.23
C ARG A 164 -11.93 -3.97 -18.23
N PHE A 165 -12.95 -4.01 -17.37
CA PHE A 165 -13.99 -5.03 -17.44
C PHE A 165 -15.01 -4.68 -18.52
N SER A 166 -15.50 -5.68 -19.25
CA SER A 166 -16.56 -5.50 -20.25
C SER A 166 -17.86 -4.94 -19.66
N ASP A 167 -18.10 -5.17 -18.37
CA ASP A 167 -19.27 -4.74 -17.61
C ASP A 167 -18.97 -3.61 -16.60
N GLY A 168 -17.80 -2.99 -16.70
CA GLY A 168 -17.38 -1.86 -15.87
C GLY A 168 -16.87 -2.24 -14.47
N HIS A 169 -16.54 -1.21 -13.69
CA HIS A 169 -16.13 -1.28 -12.29
C HIS A 169 -17.34 -1.57 -11.36
N PRO A 170 -17.13 -1.85 -10.06
CA PRO A 170 -18.23 -2.07 -9.13
C PRO A 170 -19.19 -0.88 -9.14
N GLY A 171 -20.47 -1.13 -9.42
CA GLY A 171 -21.52 -0.10 -9.46
C GLY A 171 -21.76 0.55 -10.83
N ASP A 172 -20.95 0.25 -11.86
CA ASP A 172 -21.16 0.78 -13.22
C ASP A 172 -22.34 0.12 -13.95
N GLY A 173 -22.57 -1.16 -13.68
CA GLY A 173 -23.64 -1.94 -14.31
C GLY A 173 -25.03 -1.60 -13.78
N TYR A 174 -26.05 -1.84 -14.59
CA TYR A 174 -27.45 -1.67 -14.18
C TYR A 174 -27.78 -2.46 -12.90
N ASN A 175 -28.49 -1.83 -11.96
CA ASN A 175 -28.85 -2.42 -10.66
C ASN A 175 -27.66 -3.09 -9.92
N CYS A 176 -26.43 -2.62 -10.16
CA CYS A 176 -25.24 -3.16 -9.52
C CYS A 176 -25.09 -2.51 -8.15
N ARG A 177 -25.14 -3.33 -7.11
CA ARG A 177 -24.98 -2.91 -5.71
C ARG A 177 -23.56 -3.20 -5.17
N CYS A 178 -22.63 -3.56 -6.05
CA CYS A 178 -21.23 -3.76 -5.67
C CYS A 178 -20.56 -2.40 -5.50
N PHE A 179 -19.53 -2.33 -4.66
CA PHE A 179 -18.76 -1.11 -4.48
C PHE A 179 -17.26 -1.41 -4.44
N ALA A 180 -16.47 -0.38 -4.73
CA ALA A 180 -15.01 -0.44 -4.65
C ALA A 180 -14.57 0.00 -3.25
N GLU A 181 -14.09 -0.91 -2.43
CA GLU A 181 -13.38 -0.54 -1.19
C GLU A 181 -11.96 -0.10 -1.58
N PRO A 182 -11.49 1.09 -1.18
CA PRO A 182 -10.12 1.48 -1.46
C PRO A 182 -9.16 0.43 -0.91
N ALA A 183 -8.26 -0.05 -1.76
CA ALA A 183 -7.29 -1.06 -1.34
C ALA A 183 -6.22 -0.40 -0.49
N ILE A 184 -6.50 -0.35 0.81
CA ILE A 184 -5.63 0.22 1.82
C ILE A 184 -5.10 -0.94 2.64
N LEU A 185 -3.81 -1.22 2.45
CA LEU A 185 -3.10 -2.26 3.18
C LEU A 185 -2.39 -1.61 4.36
N ASP A 186 -2.77 -2.00 5.58
CA ASP A 186 -2.23 -1.50 6.87
C ASP A 186 -2.10 0.02 6.98
N GLY A 187 -3.08 0.69 6.41
CA GLY A 187 -3.18 2.12 6.47
C GLY A 187 -2.39 2.90 5.44
N ALA A 188 -1.99 2.23 4.36
CA ALA A 188 -1.44 2.90 3.22
C ALA A 188 -2.15 2.48 1.93
N ILE A 189 -2.42 3.49 1.10
CA ILE A 189 -3.07 3.32 -0.19
C ILE A 189 -2.08 2.61 -1.10
N LEU A 190 -2.54 1.56 -1.80
CA LEU A 190 -1.86 1.01 -2.96
C LEU A 190 -1.64 2.10 -4.00
N LEU A 191 -0.44 2.67 -3.99
CA LEU A 191 -0.03 3.80 -4.80
C LEU A 191 1.02 3.31 -5.79
N THR A 192 0.59 3.02 -7.02
CA THR A 192 1.54 2.89 -8.14
C THR A 192 2.14 4.25 -8.56
N ASP A 193 1.60 5.36 -8.05
CA ASP A 193 2.07 6.74 -8.33
C ASP A 193 2.77 7.45 -7.14
N VAL A 194 3.01 6.77 -6.01
CA VAL A 194 3.86 7.37 -4.96
C VAL A 194 5.27 7.48 -5.47
N ARG A 195 5.74 8.73 -5.52
CA ARG A 195 7.13 9.09 -5.78
C ARG A 195 8.02 8.36 -4.77
N VAL A 196 8.95 7.57 -5.26
CA VAL A 196 10.13 7.21 -4.48
C VAL A 196 11.20 8.23 -4.83
N ALA A 197 11.62 9.05 -3.86
CA ALA A 197 12.67 10.02 -4.10
C ALA A 197 14.04 9.33 -4.10
N VAL A 198 14.90 9.69 -5.05
CA VAL A 198 16.30 9.24 -5.12
C VAL A 198 17.01 9.49 -3.78
N GLY A 199 17.89 8.59 -3.34
CA GLY A 199 18.62 8.72 -2.07
C GLY A 199 17.77 8.34 -0.84
N LEU A 200 16.91 7.35 -0.99
CA LEU A 200 16.11 6.80 0.11
C LEU A 200 16.98 6.27 1.24
N SER A 201 18.06 5.55 0.91
CA SER A 201 18.98 4.99 1.91
C SER A 201 19.55 6.06 2.83
N ALA A 202 19.91 7.24 2.29
CA ALA A 202 20.41 8.35 3.09
C ALA A 202 19.37 8.89 4.07
N ARG A 203 18.08 8.88 3.68
CA ARG A 203 16.97 9.32 4.54
C ARG A 203 16.64 8.28 5.61
N ILE A 204 16.71 6.99 5.29
CA ILE A 204 16.61 5.91 6.28
C ILE A 204 17.71 6.06 7.33
N ALA A 205 18.97 6.22 6.91
CA ALA A 205 20.10 6.42 7.84
C ALA A 205 19.90 7.66 8.73
N THR A 206 19.31 8.72 8.17
CA THR A 206 18.95 9.92 8.96
C THR A 206 17.88 9.62 10.00
N ALA A 207 16.83 8.87 9.63
CA ALA A 207 15.75 8.50 10.54
C ALA A 207 16.23 7.57 11.68
N GLU A 208 17.10 6.60 11.36
CA GLU A 208 17.75 5.75 12.37
C GLU A 208 18.59 6.59 13.34
N GLY A 209 19.37 7.55 12.81
CA GLY A 209 20.14 8.49 13.61
C GLY A 209 19.28 9.33 14.56
N GLN A 210 18.09 9.76 14.12
CA GLN A 210 17.12 10.45 14.97
C GLN A 210 16.57 9.54 16.08
N GLY A 211 16.26 8.28 15.79
CA GLY A 211 15.73 7.33 16.78
C GLY A 211 16.75 7.05 17.89
N LEU A 212 18.02 6.89 17.52
CA LEU A 212 19.13 6.77 18.45
C LEU A 212 19.28 8.02 19.33
N GLN A 213 19.18 9.21 18.73
CA GLN A 213 19.26 10.48 19.46
C GLN A 213 18.11 10.65 20.44
N ASP A 214 16.89 10.31 20.04
CA ASP A 214 15.70 10.36 20.90
C ASP A 214 15.86 9.47 22.14
N ALA A 215 16.34 8.22 21.96
CA ALA A 215 16.55 7.29 23.07
C ALA A 215 17.61 7.81 24.07
N LEU A 216 18.67 8.43 23.54
CA LEU A 216 19.70 9.06 24.38
C LEU A 216 19.15 10.25 25.18
N LEU A 217 18.39 11.14 24.53
CA LEU A 217 17.80 12.31 25.18
C LEU A 217 16.81 11.92 26.28
N ASP A 218 15.95 10.94 26.02
CA ASP A 218 14.99 10.43 26.99
C ASP A 218 15.70 9.84 28.23
N THR A 219 16.81 9.12 28.02
CA THR A 219 17.62 8.57 29.13
C THR A 219 18.27 9.66 29.98
N LEU A 220 18.75 10.74 29.35
CA LEU A 220 19.37 11.87 30.05
C LEU A 220 18.33 12.72 30.83
N ALA A 221 17.13 12.88 30.28
CA ALA A 221 16.03 13.63 30.90
C ALA A 221 15.54 12.96 32.21
N ASP A 222 15.64 11.64 32.31
CA ASP A 222 15.30 10.87 33.52
C ASP A 222 16.40 10.90 34.61
N GLY A 223 17.47 11.69 34.42
CA GLY A 223 18.46 12.00 35.46
C GLY A 223 19.52 10.91 35.73
N VAL A 224 19.61 9.88 34.88
CA VAL A 224 20.54 8.76 35.05
C VAL A 224 21.78 8.97 34.18
N ARG A 225 22.96 9.10 34.81
CA ARG A 225 24.26 9.12 34.12
C ARG A 225 24.78 7.70 33.93
N THR A 226 24.37 6.98 32.88
CA THR A 226 25.08 5.75 32.47
C THR A 226 26.30 6.11 31.62
N SER A 227 27.45 5.52 31.91
CA SER A 227 28.73 5.77 31.22
C SER A 227 29.00 4.82 30.05
N ILE A 228 27.95 4.21 29.48
CA ILE A 228 28.08 3.22 28.41
C ILE A 228 28.04 3.95 27.06
N PRO A 229 29.06 3.80 26.18
CA PRO A 229 28.98 4.27 24.80
C PRO A 229 28.01 3.39 24.00
N VAL A 230 26.73 3.72 24.08
CA VAL A 230 25.57 2.97 23.55
C VAL A 230 25.61 2.75 22.05
N VAL A 231 26.08 3.77 21.31
CA VAL A 231 26.29 3.69 19.86
C VAL A 231 27.22 2.53 19.50
N ARG A 232 28.23 2.28 20.34
CA ARG A 232 29.23 1.23 20.10
C ARG A 232 28.68 -0.17 20.40
N TYR A 233 27.88 -0.32 21.46
CA TYR A 233 27.22 -1.59 21.76
C TYR A 233 26.26 -2.02 20.64
N LEU A 234 25.44 -1.09 20.16
CA LEU A 234 24.47 -1.32 19.10
C LEU A 234 25.14 -1.65 17.76
N TYR A 235 26.16 -0.86 17.40
CA TYR A 235 26.97 -1.10 16.20
C TYR A 235 27.58 -2.50 16.18
N LEU A 236 28.04 -3.00 17.34
CA LEU A 236 28.61 -4.35 17.45
C LEU A 236 27.53 -5.44 17.47
N GLY A 237 26.38 -5.23 18.12
CA GLY A 237 25.27 -6.18 18.13
C GLY A 237 24.60 -6.38 16.76
N VAL A 238 24.41 -5.31 15.99
CA VAL A 238 23.88 -5.41 14.60
C VAL A 238 24.85 -6.16 13.69
N ARG A 239 26.16 -5.95 13.87
CA ARG A 239 27.19 -6.68 13.12
C ARG A 239 27.34 -8.15 13.55
N ASP A 240 27.05 -8.47 14.82
CA ASP A 240 26.98 -9.86 15.32
C ASP A 240 25.89 -10.66 14.61
N PHE A 241 24.70 -10.08 14.48
CA PHE A 241 23.55 -10.72 13.83
C PHE A 241 23.81 -11.01 12.33
N GLY A 242 24.66 -10.19 11.69
CA GLY A 242 25.15 -10.42 10.33
C GLY A 242 26.30 -11.42 10.21
N GLY A 243 26.85 -11.92 11.33
CA GLY A 243 27.94 -12.91 11.36
C GLY A 243 29.35 -12.35 11.10
N ASP A 244 29.53 -11.02 11.21
CA ASP A 244 30.71 -10.28 10.69
C ASP A 244 31.55 -9.59 11.79
N LEU A 245 31.58 -10.15 13.01
CA LEU A 245 32.33 -9.59 14.14
C LEU A 245 33.79 -10.04 14.20
N ARG A 246 34.70 -9.10 14.49
CA ARG A 246 36.11 -9.41 14.78
C ARG A 246 36.26 -9.89 16.24
N PRO A 247 37.27 -10.72 16.58
CA PRO A 247 37.46 -11.23 17.94
C PRO A 247 37.59 -10.16 19.04
N ALA A 248 38.16 -9.00 18.70
CA ALA A 248 38.25 -7.86 19.62
C ALA A 248 36.90 -7.17 19.86
N GLU A 249 36.06 -7.13 18.84
CA GLU A 249 34.71 -6.55 18.89
C GLU A 249 33.74 -7.48 19.64
N GLU A 250 33.92 -8.79 19.53
CA GLU A 250 33.24 -9.79 20.34
C GLU A 250 33.56 -9.65 21.85
N ALA A 251 34.82 -9.39 22.19
CA ALA A 251 35.24 -9.16 23.58
C ALA A 251 34.64 -7.86 24.13
N GLU A 252 34.61 -6.81 23.31
CA GLU A 252 33.98 -5.52 23.61
C GLU A 252 32.46 -5.68 23.82
N LEU A 253 31.78 -6.46 22.97
CA LEU A 253 30.36 -6.78 23.10
C LEU A 253 30.07 -7.52 24.42
N ARG A 254 30.90 -8.50 24.79
CA ARG A 254 30.78 -9.24 26.07
C ARG A 254 30.92 -8.33 27.29
N GLU A 255 31.87 -7.39 27.27
CA GLU A 255 32.07 -6.42 28.35
C GLU A 255 30.87 -5.48 28.50
N LEU A 256 30.32 -5.00 27.39
CA LEU A 256 29.13 -4.16 27.37
C LEU A 256 27.89 -4.94 27.86
N HIS A 257 27.79 -6.22 27.51
CA HIS A 257 26.75 -7.13 28.01
C HIS A 257 26.77 -7.26 29.55
N GLN A 258 27.97 -7.40 30.14
CA GLN A 258 28.13 -7.46 31.60
C GLN A 258 27.71 -6.15 32.29
N LYS A 259 28.04 -5.00 31.70
CA LYS A 259 27.64 -3.68 32.22
C LYS A 259 26.12 -3.50 32.16
N LEU A 260 25.46 -3.98 31.11
CA LEU A 260 24.00 -3.99 30.97
C LEU A 260 23.33 -4.86 32.03
N SER A 261 23.84 -6.09 32.27
CA SER A 261 23.32 -6.97 33.33
C SER A 261 23.45 -6.35 34.74
N ALA A 262 24.53 -5.60 35.00
CA ALA A 262 24.71 -4.89 36.26
C ALA A 262 23.71 -3.72 36.42
N ALA A 263 23.41 -3.00 35.34
CA ALA A 263 22.40 -1.94 35.34
C ALA A 263 20.97 -2.46 35.56
N ILE A 264 20.64 -3.66 35.05
CA ILE A 264 19.35 -4.33 35.29
C ILE A 264 19.21 -4.74 36.76
N LYS A 265 20.29 -5.18 37.40
CA LYS A 265 20.30 -5.53 38.84
C LYS A 265 20.09 -4.33 39.77
N ALA A 266 20.31 -3.11 39.31
CA ALA A 266 20.09 -1.89 40.10
C ALA A 266 18.59 -1.53 40.28
N VAL A 267 17.67 -2.28 39.68
CA VAL A 267 16.20 -2.11 39.82
C VAL A 267 15.67 -2.84 41.08
N GLU A 268 16.41 -2.78 42.19
CA GLU A 268 16.44 -3.67 43.38
C GLU A 268 15.12 -4.11 44.12
N ASN A 269 13.91 -3.85 43.62
CA ASN A 269 12.65 -4.32 44.25
C ASN A 269 11.86 -5.36 43.42
N LEU A 270 12.48 -6.03 42.45
CA LEU A 270 11.82 -7.02 41.60
C LEU A 270 12.30 -8.44 41.91
N ASP A 271 11.37 -9.40 41.96
CA ASP A 271 11.74 -10.82 41.98
C ASP A 271 12.31 -11.26 40.61
N ALA A 272 13.13 -12.31 40.62
CA ALA A 272 13.85 -12.78 39.43
C ALA A 272 12.88 -13.19 38.29
N ASP A 273 11.76 -13.81 38.65
CA ASP A 273 10.76 -14.32 37.70
C ASP A 273 10.03 -13.17 36.97
N ALA A 274 9.77 -12.05 37.66
CA ALA A 274 9.17 -10.85 37.07
C ALA A 274 10.14 -10.15 36.11
N VAL A 275 11.43 -10.10 36.44
CA VAL A 275 12.48 -9.57 35.56
C VAL A 275 12.60 -10.42 34.29
N GLU A 276 12.62 -11.75 34.44
CA GLU A 276 12.69 -12.67 33.30
C GLU A 276 11.46 -12.58 32.40
N SER A 277 10.26 -12.56 32.99
CA SER A 277 9.00 -12.43 32.24
C SER A 277 8.91 -11.12 31.46
N LEU A 278 9.37 -10.01 32.05
CA LEU A 278 9.39 -8.71 31.41
C LEU A 278 10.43 -8.66 30.28
N ALA A 279 11.62 -9.20 30.51
CA ALA A 279 12.67 -9.29 29.50
C ALA A 279 12.19 -10.11 28.30
N HIS A 280 11.57 -11.27 28.53
CA HIS A 280 10.98 -12.09 27.48
C HIS A 280 9.92 -11.34 26.69
N ALA A 281 8.95 -10.70 27.37
CA ALA A 281 7.90 -9.93 26.70
C ALA A 281 8.47 -8.80 25.83
N PHE A 282 9.53 -8.14 26.31
CA PHE A 282 10.17 -7.07 25.58
C PHE A 282 10.95 -7.58 24.36
N VAL A 283 11.72 -8.67 24.49
CA VAL A 283 12.37 -9.34 23.34
C VAL A 283 11.34 -9.75 22.28
N GLU A 284 10.20 -10.29 22.72
CA GLU A 284 9.09 -10.66 21.83
C GLU A 284 8.52 -9.45 21.08
N HIS A 285 8.40 -8.31 21.76
CA HIS A 285 7.95 -7.07 21.15
C HIS A 285 8.96 -6.49 20.16
N VAL A 286 10.24 -6.37 20.55
CA VAL A 286 11.31 -5.90 19.67
C VAL A 286 11.42 -6.79 18.42
N THR A 287 11.35 -8.12 18.61
CA THR A 287 11.36 -9.08 17.49
C THR A 287 10.16 -8.88 16.57
N ALA A 288 8.97 -8.64 17.14
CA ALA A 288 7.78 -8.34 16.35
C ALA A 288 7.92 -7.02 15.58
N GLN A 289 8.45 -5.97 16.19
CA GLN A 289 8.70 -4.68 15.53
C GLN A 289 9.73 -4.79 14.40
N HIS A 290 10.80 -5.57 14.56
CA HIS A 290 11.73 -5.83 13.46
C HIS A 290 11.10 -6.63 12.32
N ALA A 291 10.23 -7.59 12.65
CA ALA A 291 9.49 -8.33 11.64
C ALA A 291 8.50 -7.44 10.89
N ASP A 292 7.89 -6.48 11.59
CA ASP A 292 7.03 -5.45 11.02
C ASP A 292 7.80 -4.46 10.15
N LEU A 293 8.95 -3.97 10.60
CA LEU A 293 9.81 -3.09 9.81
C LEU A 293 10.27 -3.77 8.51
N ARG A 294 10.68 -5.04 8.56
CA ARG A 294 11.03 -5.78 7.34
C ARG A 294 9.85 -5.88 6.37
N GLN A 295 8.65 -6.10 6.90
CA GLN A 295 7.43 -6.15 6.11
C GLN A 295 7.09 -4.77 5.52
N LEU A 296 7.19 -3.70 6.32
CA LEU A 296 6.95 -2.32 5.92
C LEU A 296 7.96 -1.83 4.88
N ASP A 297 9.23 -2.20 4.99
CA ASP A 297 10.26 -1.88 3.99
C ASP A 297 9.92 -2.54 2.64
N LEU A 298 9.55 -3.83 2.66
CA LEU A 298 9.10 -4.53 1.46
C LEU A 298 7.85 -3.87 0.85
N GLU A 299 6.85 -3.58 1.67
CA GLU A 299 5.62 -2.94 1.26
C GLU A 299 5.84 -1.52 0.72
N TYR A 300 6.70 -0.73 1.34
CA TYR A 300 7.10 0.58 0.84
C TYR A 300 7.72 0.46 -0.55
N ARG A 301 8.63 -0.49 -0.76
CA ARG A 301 9.29 -0.67 -2.06
C ARG A 301 8.32 -1.14 -3.15
N LEU A 302 7.28 -1.88 -2.75
CA LEU A 302 6.15 -2.25 -3.61
C LEU A 302 5.13 -1.13 -3.81
N GLY A 303 5.27 0.02 -3.15
CA GLY A 303 4.36 1.16 -3.28
C GLY A 303 3.08 1.04 -2.48
N LEU A 304 3.08 0.15 -1.51
CA LEU A 304 1.96 -0.10 -0.63
C LEU A 304 1.97 0.86 0.55
N VAL A 305 3.14 1.36 0.95
CA VAL A 305 3.35 2.22 2.13
C VAL A 305 4.04 3.52 1.75
N SER A 306 3.70 4.61 2.44
CA SER A 306 4.34 5.92 2.24
C SER A 306 5.76 5.95 2.81
N GLU A 307 6.60 6.82 2.26
CA GLU A 307 7.97 6.98 2.76
C GLU A 307 7.98 7.47 4.22
N GLU A 308 7.06 8.36 4.57
CA GLU A 308 6.96 8.88 5.93
C GLU A 308 6.67 7.75 6.94
N THR A 309 5.78 6.82 6.61
CA THR A 309 5.50 5.66 7.47
C THR A 309 6.73 4.76 7.60
N LEU A 310 7.47 4.52 6.51
CA LEU A 310 8.71 3.76 6.54
C LEU A 310 9.77 4.42 7.42
N LEU A 311 10.03 5.71 7.22
CA LEU A 311 11.04 6.46 7.98
C LEU A 311 10.69 6.53 9.47
N ARG A 312 9.41 6.68 9.81
CA ARG A 312 8.95 6.57 11.21
C ARG A 312 9.22 5.18 11.79
N ALA A 313 8.92 4.11 11.05
CA ALA A 313 9.19 2.75 11.51
C ALA A 313 10.70 2.50 11.75
N TYR A 314 11.57 2.98 10.86
CA TYR A 314 13.02 2.92 11.06
C TYR A 314 13.48 3.71 12.29
N ARG A 315 12.96 4.92 12.49
CA ARG A 315 13.23 5.73 13.69
C ARG A 315 12.77 5.02 14.96
N ASP A 316 11.56 4.45 14.95
CA ASP A 316 10.95 3.77 16.09
C ASP A 316 11.72 2.49 16.45
N VAL A 317 12.12 1.68 15.46
CA VAL A 317 12.96 0.49 15.68
C VAL A 317 14.34 0.88 16.18
N ALA A 318 15.00 1.88 15.58
CA ALA A 318 16.30 2.37 16.05
C ALA A 318 16.21 2.92 17.49
N TYR A 319 15.11 3.59 17.84
CA TYR A 319 14.82 4.03 19.20
C TYR A 319 14.66 2.83 20.15
N LEU A 320 13.91 1.79 19.75
CA LEU A 320 13.70 0.58 20.56
C LEU A 320 15.01 -0.17 20.78
N ASP A 321 15.82 -0.35 19.73
CA ASP A 321 17.15 -0.95 19.81
C ASP A 321 18.03 -0.19 20.77
N ALA A 322 18.12 1.13 20.59
CA ALA A 322 18.89 2.00 21.47
C ALA A 322 18.41 1.91 22.92
N SER A 323 17.09 1.91 23.14
CA SER A 323 16.50 1.75 24.48
C SER A 323 16.85 0.40 25.11
N THR A 324 16.90 -0.67 24.32
CA THR A 324 17.32 -2.01 24.75
C THR A 324 18.78 -2.00 25.21
N ALA A 325 19.65 -1.34 24.44
CA ALA A 325 21.06 -1.18 24.75
C ALA A 325 21.35 -0.30 25.97
N LEU A 326 20.50 0.70 26.23
CA LEU A 326 20.62 1.64 27.34
C LEU A 326 20.20 1.04 28.70
N GLY A 327 19.43 -0.05 28.72
CA GLY A 327 19.08 -0.80 29.93
C GLY A 327 17.77 -0.39 30.62
N GLY A 328 17.59 -0.88 31.87
CA GLY A 328 16.28 -1.03 32.53
C GLY A 328 15.39 0.22 32.70
N ILE A 329 15.94 1.44 32.62
CA ILE A 329 15.15 2.68 32.77
C ILE A 329 14.73 3.25 31.41
N ALA A 330 15.55 3.12 30.36
CA ALA A 330 15.12 3.42 28.98
C ALA A 330 13.99 2.48 28.54
N LEU A 331 14.00 1.23 29.05
CA LEU A 331 12.88 0.29 28.94
C LEU A 331 11.57 0.87 29.49
N THR A 332 11.64 1.68 30.56
CA THR A 332 10.46 2.28 31.17
C THR A 332 9.81 3.36 30.32
N THR A 333 10.66 4.17 29.69
CA THR A 333 10.27 5.27 28.81
C THR A 333 9.81 4.75 27.44
N ALA A 334 10.47 3.69 26.92
CA ALA A 334 10.02 2.96 25.74
C ALA A 334 8.64 2.31 25.93
N ALA A 335 8.39 1.63 27.06
CA ALA A 335 7.06 1.08 27.32
C ALA A 335 6.01 2.19 27.49
N ALA A 336 6.36 3.33 28.09
CA ALA A 336 5.46 4.48 28.22
C ALA A 336 5.05 5.05 26.84
N LYS A 337 5.98 5.15 25.88
CA LYS A 337 5.70 5.52 24.48
C LYS A 337 4.80 4.50 23.76
N LEU A 338 4.87 3.23 24.15
CA LEU A 338 3.96 2.16 23.70
C LEU A 338 2.60 2.16 24.43
N GLY A 339 2.31 3.19 25.24
CA GLY A 339 1.06 3.30 26.01
C GLY A 339 1.04 2.52 27.32
N VAL A 340 2.18 1.96 27.74
CA VAL A 340 2.33 1.13 28.95
C VAL A 340 2.99 1.95 30.06
N ARG A 341 2.18 2.45 31.00
CA ARG A 341 2.67 3.25 32.14
C ARG A 341 3.31 2.38 33.22
N LEU A 342 4.65 2.25 33.18
CA LEU A 342 5.42 1.48 34.16
C LEU A 342 5.44 2.07 35.58
N ALA A 343 5.23 3.38 35.73
CA ALA A 343 5.28 4.04 37.04
C ALA A 343 4.02 3.82 37.92
N ARG A 344 2.93 3.22 37.40
CA ARG A 344 1.65 3.07 38.12
C ARG A 344 0.89 1.75 37.90
N ALA A 345 1.36 0.86 37.04
CA ALA A 345 0.72 -0.43 36.79
C ALA A 345 1.50 -1.58 37.48
N PRO A 346 0.81 -2.61 38.03
CA PRO A 346 1.48 -3.83 38.46
C PRO A 346 2.25 -4.45 37.29
N PHE A 347 3.50 -4.89 37.52
CA PHE A 347 4.39 -5.45 36.49
C PHE A 347 3.73 -6.51 35.60
N ARG A 348 2.90 -7.38 36.18
CA ARG A 348 2.11 -8.37 35.43
C ARG A 348 1.24 -7.73 34.33
N ILE A 349 0.63 -6.58 34.60
CA ILE A 349 -0.18 -5.84 33.62
C ILE A 349 0.70 -5.27 32.51
N THR A 350 1.91 -4.77 32.83
CA THR A 350 2.88 -4.33 31.82
C THR A 350 3.32 -5.47 30.92
N THR A 351 3.71 -6.62 31.50
CA THR A 351 4.10 -7.81 30.73
C THR A 351 2.97 -8.25 29.80
N ILE A 352 1.73 -8.30 30.29
CA ILE A 352 0.54 -8.62 29.49
C ILE A 352 0.35 -7.59 28.36
N GLY A 353 0.52 -6.29 28.64
CA GLY A 353 0.37 -5.23 27.64
C GLY A 353 1.40 -5.32 26.52
N ILE A 354 2.67 -5.54 26.86
CA ILE A 354 3.76 -5.70 25.88
C ILE A 354 3.54 -6.95 25.04
N LEU A 355 3.20 -8.08 25.67
CA LEU A 355 2.87 -9.32 24.95
C LEU A 355 1.65 -9.13 24.05
N ALA A 356 0.59 -8.45 24.50
CA ALA A 356 -0.56 -8.15 23.67
C ALA A 356 -0.22 -7.24 22.47
N ALA A 357 0.71 -6.30 22.64
CA ALA A 357 1.23 -5.51 21.52
C ALA A 357 2.03 -6.37 20.54
N ALA A 358 2.93 -7.23 21.03
CA ALA A 358 3.69 -8.17 20.20
C ALA A 358 2.76 -9.13 19.45
N THR A 359 1.76 -9.71 20.12
CA THR A 359 0.77 -10.62 19.53
C THR A 359 -0.06 -9.93 18.47
N ARG A 360 -0.46 -8.66 18.67
CA ARG A 360 -1.19 -7.89 17.64
C ARG A 360 -0.37 -7.73 16.37
N VAL A 361 0.90 -7.33 16.49
CA VAL A 361 1.81 -7.22 15.35
C VAL A 361 1.99 -8.59 14.68
N LYS A 362 2.31 -9.63 15.46
CA LYS A 362 2.50 -11.00 14.95
C LYS A 362 1.26 -11.58 14.28
N ALA A 363 0.05 -11.22 14.72
CA ALA A 363 -1.19 -11.70 14.13
C ALA A 363 -1.48 -11.10 12.75
N LEU A 364 -0.98 -9.89 12.47
CA LEU A 364 -1.18 -9.20 11.19
C LEU A 364 -0.16 -9.62 10.12
N LEU A 365 1.07 -9.97 10.53
CA LEU A 365 2.16 -10.29 9.61
C LEU A 365 1.86 -11.41 8.60
N PRO A 366 1.22 -12.54 8.95
CA PRO A 366 0.94 -13.59 7.98
C PRO A 366 0.03 -13.13 6.85
N ALA A 367 -1.02 -12.37 7.16
CA ALA A 367 -1.95 -11.85 6.16
C ALA A 367 -1.24 -10.87 5.22
N ARG A 368 -0.46 -9.93 5.78
CA ARG A 368 0.34 -8.97 5.01
C ARG A 368 1.35 -9.62 4.08
N ARG A 369 2.06 -10.65 4.59
CA ARG A 369 2.99 -11.45 3.80
C ARG A 369 2.27 -12.15 2.66
N GLN A 370 1.15 -12.81 2.94
CA GLN A 370 0.36 -13.47 1.91
C GLN A 370 -0.10 -12.49 0.82
N THR A 371 -0.58 -11.31 1.20
CA THR A 371 -0.95 -10.26 0.23
C THR A 371 0.25 -9.80 -0.58
N THR A 372 1.39 -9.58 0.07
CA THR A 372 2.63 -9.16 -0.57
C THR A 372 3.13 -10.21 -1.57
N GLU A 373 3.15 -11.49 -1.17
CA GLU A 373 3.52 -12.62 -2.02
C GLU A 373 2.57 -12.74 -3.22
N MET A 374 1.26 -12.56 -3.03
CA MET A 374 0.30 -12.56 -4.14
C MET A 374 0.53 -11.39 -5.12
N LEU A 375 0.85 -10.20 -4.60
CA LEU A 375 1.17 -9.03 -5.42
C LEU A 375 2.45 -9.27 -6.22
N ILE A 376 3.49 -9.81 -5.59
CA ILE A 376 4.74 -10.18 -6.24
C ILE A 376 4.47 -11.20 -7.34
N ALA A 377 3.80 -12.32 -7.03
CA ALA A 377 3.52 -13.38 -7.99
C ALA A 377 2.71 -12.88 -9.20
N ARG A 378 1.67 -12.05 -8.95
CA ARG A 378 0.88 -11.44 -10.02
C ARG A 378 1.72 -10.51 -10.88
N ARG A 379 2.48 -9.61 -10.24
CA ARG A 379 3.31 -8.64 -10.96
C ARG A 379 4.41 -9.33 -11.75
N PHE A 380 5.03 -10.36 -11.18
CA PHE A 380 6.02 -11.18 -11.84
C PHE A 380 5.44 -11.85 -13.09
N ALA A 381 4.29 -12.51 -12.98
CA ALA A 381 3.59 -13.11 -14.12
C ALA A 381 3.25 -12.08 -15.21
N GLU A 382 2.86 -10.86 -14.86
CA GLU A 382 2.66 -9.77 -15.82
C GLU A 382 3.97 -9.39 -16.54
N LEU A 383 5.09 -9.28 -15.81
CA LEU A 383 6.39 -8.93 -16.39
C LEU A 383 6.93 -10.02 -17.31
N GLU A 384 6.64 -11.29 -17.03
CA GLU A 384 6.99 -12.40 -17.92
C GLU A 384 6.33 -12.28 -19.30
N THR A 385 5.16 -11.64 -19.39
CA THR A 385 4.45 -11.42 -20.66
C THR A 385 4.96 -10.21 -21.45
N GLN A 386 5.69 -9.29 -20.82
CA GLN A 386 6.13 -8.03 -21.43
C GLN A 386 7.46 -8.15 -22.21
N GLY A 387 8.32 -9.08 -21.82
CA GLY A 387 9.67 -9.19 -22.37
C GLY A 387 10.44 -10.41 -21.90
N HIS A 388 11.77 -10.30 -21.90
CA HIS A 388 12.69 -11.39 -21.51
C HIS A 388 13.46 -11.10 -20.21
N GLY A 389 13.02 -10.07 -19.47
CA GLY A 389 13.67 -9.62 -18.25
C GLY A 389 13.72 -10.71 -17.19
N PRO A 390 12.57 -11.21 -16.72
CA PRO A 390 12.54 -12.30 -15.76
C PRO A 390 13.35 -13.49 -16.26
N GLN A 391 13.04 -14.03 -17.42
CA GLN A 391 13.57 -15.31 -17.93
C GLN A 391 15.11 -15.36 -18.10
N ARG A 392 15.82 -14.22 -18.01
CA ARG A 392 17.29 -14.13 -18.07
C ARG A 392 17.95 -13.67 -16.77
N HIS A 393 17.20 -13.07 -15.84
CA HIS A 393 17.77 -12.30 -14.73
C HIS A 393 17.03 -12.47 -13.39
N GLU A 394 16.17 -13.48 -13.24
CA GLU A 394 15.41 -13.73 -12.01
C GLU A 394 15.84 -15.01 -11.23
N GLY A 395 15.08 -15.34 -10.19
CA GLY A 395 15.34 -16.40 -9.23
C GLY A 395 15.44 -17.83 -9.78
N ALA A 396 14.71 -18.22 -10.83
CA ALA A 396 14.86 -19.54 -11.45
C ALA A 396 16.12 -19.65 -12.32
N VAL A 397 16.74 -18.53 -12.71
CA VAL A 397 18.08 -18.55 -13.32
C VAL A 397 19.09 -18.93 -12.25
N THR A 398 19.81 -20.02 -12.42
CA THR A 398 20.80 -20.47 -11.44
C THR A 398 22.18 -19.84 -11.68
N LYS A 399 23.05 -19.85 -10.66
CA LYS A 399 24.47 -19.46 -10.81
C LYS A 399 25.15 -20.22 -11.96
N GLN A 400 24.88 -21.52 -12.09
CA GLN A 400 25.42 -22.34 -13.19
C GLN A 400 24.96 -21.83 -14.57
N MET A 401 23.71 -21.38 -14.70
CA MET A 401 23.20 -20.80 -15.94
C MET A 401 23.90 -19.48 -16.28
N LEU A 402 24.28 -18.68 -15.27
CA LEU A 402 25.08 -17.46 -15.49
C LEU A 402 26.51 -17.80 -15.96
N GLU A 403 27.15 -18.79 -15.35
CA GLU A 403 28.47 -19.29 -15.76
C GLU A 403 28.44 -19.82 -17.19
N ASP A 404 27.45 -20.65 -17.51
CA ASP A 404 27.24 -21.21 -18.85
C ASP A 404 26.95 -20.10 -19.88
N ARG A 405 26.25 -19.04 -19.49
CA ARG A 405 26.02 -17.87 -20.33
C ARG A 405 27.31 -17.12 -20.66
N VAL A 406 28.18 -16.88 -19.69
CA VAL A 406 29.43 -16.12 -19.92
C VAL A 406 30.54 -16.98 -20.53
N LEU A 407 30.58 -18.29 -20.25
CA LEU A 407 31.61 -19.21 -20.74
C LEU A 407 31.25 -19.83 -22.08
N ARG A 408 29.99 -20.27 -22.24
CA ARG A 408 29.54 -21.08 -23.39
C ARG A 408 28.52 -20.38 -24.28
N GLY A 409 28.02 -19.20 -23.87
CA GLY A 409 26.99 -18.48 -24.62
C GLY A 409 25.61 -19.14 -24.57
N ILE A 410 25.39 -20.01 -23.58
CA ILE A 410 24.09 -20.65 -23.36
C ILE A 410 23.12 -19.61 -22.78
N ASP A 411 21.97 -19.44 -23.43
CA ASP A 411 20.93 -18.52 -23.01
C ASP A 411 20.13 -19.15 -21.84
N PRO A 412 20.07 -18.52 -20.65
CA PRO A 412 19.27 -19.01 -19.52
C PRO A 412 17.81 -19.25 -19.88
N MET A 413 17.26 -18.46 -20.81
CA MET A 413 15.87 -18.57 -21.25
C MET A 413 15.62 -19.85 -22.05
N THR A 414 16.57 -20.31 -22.87
CA THR A 414 16.36 -21.45 -23.79
C THR A 414 17.12 -22.71 -23.37
N GLY A 415 18.13 -22.59 -22.50
CA GLY A 415 19.06 -23.66 -22.19
C GLY A 415 19.97 -24.05 -23.37
N THR A 416 19.99 -23.26 -24.46
CA THR A 416 20.78 -23.53 -25.67
C THR A 416 21.62 -22.32 -26.08
N THR A 417 22.49 -22.46 -27.07
CA THR A 417 23.20 -21.32 -27.66
C THR A 417 22.35 -20.47 -28.61
N MET A 418 21.07 -20.83 -28.81
CA MET A 418 20.14 -20.05 -29.64
C MET A 418 19.53 -18.91 -28.84
N ASP A 419 19.42 -17.75 -29.48
CA ASP A 419 18.78 -16.57 -28.94
C ASP A 419 17.25 -16.77 -28.88
N GLY A 420 16.72 -16.83 -27.66
CA GLY A 420 15.28 -17.01 -27.42
C GLY A 420 14.38 -15.88 -27.94
N GLU A 421 14.95 -14.69 -28.19
CA GLU A 421 14.23 -13.53 -28.75
C GLU A 421 14.33 -13.48 -30.29
N LYS A 422 15.42 -14.01 -30.86
CA LYS A 422 15.74 -13.85 -32.29
C LYS A 422 15.87 -15.21 -32.97
N ILE A 423 14.76 -15.64 -33.58
CA ILE A 423 14.68 -16.88 -34.37
C ILE A 423 15.86 -16.96 -35.35
N GLY A 424 16.67 -18.01 -35.20
CA GLY A 424 17.81 -18.31 -36.09
C GLY A 424 19.12 -17.59 -35.78
N ARG A 425 19.24 -16.87 -34.66
CA ARG A 425 20.51 -16.24 -34.21
C ARG A 425 21.11 -16.94 -33.00
N THR A 426 22.44 -16.96 -32.92
CA THR A 426 23.16 -17.44 -31.74
C THR A 426 23.26 -16.33 -30.70
N HIS A 427 23.00 -16.67 -29.45
CA HIS A 427 23.13 -15.74 -28.34
C HIS A 427 24.63 -15.42 -28.11
N SER A 428 24.97 -14.14 -28.04
CA SER A 428 26.34 -13.70 -27.85
C SER A 428 26.75 -13.85 -26.39
N ALA A 429 27.79 -14.63 -26.10
CA ALA A 429 28.34 -14.77 -24.74
C ALA A 429 28.79 -13.39 -24.17
N PRO A 430 28.05 -12.81 -23.21
CA PRO A 430 28.41 -11.53 -22.62
C PRO A 430 29.67 -11.68 -21.75
N ARG A 431 30.31 -10.58 -21.37
CA ARG A 431 31.46 -10.63 -20.44
C ARG A 431 31.04 -10.88 -19.00
N ALA A 432 29.86 -10.37 -18.62
CA ALA A 432 29.26 -10.54 -17.32
C ALA A 432 27.80 -11.02 -17.47
N ALA A 433 27.33 -11.78 -16.50
CA ALA A 433 25.94 -12.16 -16.37
C ALA A 433 25.53 -12.04 -14.91
N THR A 434 24.36 -11.46 -14.67
CA THR A 434 23.88 -11.10 -13.34
C THR A 434 22.41 -11.42 -13.21
N ARG A 435 21.92 -11.58 -11.99
CA ARG A 435 20.50 -11.82 -11.70
C ARG A 435 20.08 -11.27 -10.35
N PHE A 436 18.78 -11.08 -10.21
CA PHE A 436 18.09 -11.03 -8.92
C PHE A 436 17.83 -12.47 -8.48
N LYS A 437 18.09 -12.80 -7.21
CA LYS A 437 18.01 -14.18 -6.70
C LYS A 437 16.59 -14.70 -6.47
N THR A 438 15.60 -13.81 -6.44
CA THR A 438 14.19 -14.12 -6.16
C THR A 438 13.27 -13.27 -7.03
N GLU A 439 12.05 -13.76 -7.26
CA GLU A 439 10.96 -12.99 -7.90
C GLU A 439 10.67 -11.70 -7.12
N GLU A 440 10.67 -11.76 -5.78
CA GLU A 440 10.53 -10.59 -4.91
C GLU A 440 11.55 -9.51 -5.27
N ALA A 441 12.84 -9.85 -5.30
CA ALA A 441 13.89 -8.88 -5.59
C ALA A 441 13.72 -8.27 -6.99
N PHE A 442 13.30 -9.08 -7.97
CA PHE A 442 13.02 -8.60 -9.32
C PHE A 442 11.85 -7.61 -9.34
N VAL A 443 10.70 -8.00 -8.77
CA VAL A 443 9.48 -7.16 -8.74
C VAL A 443 9.69 -5.88 -7.94
N VAL A 444 10.37 -5.97 -6.80
CA VAL A 444 10.68 -4.84 -5.95
C VAL A 444 11.54 -3.81 -6.69
N ALA A 445 12.60 -4.25 -7.38
CA ALA A 445 13.43 -3.36 -8.18
C ALA A 445 12.64 -2.74 -9.34
N GLU A 446 11.83 -3.53 -10.04
CA GLU A 446 11.00 -3.05 -11.16
C GLU A 446 9.98 -1.99 -10.71
N THR A 447 9.32 -2.25 -9.58
CA THR A 447 8.33 -1.34 -8.99
C THR A 447 8.99 -0.03 -8.57
N HIS A 448 10.16 -0.11 -7.91
CA HIS A 448 10.94 1.07 -7.54
C HIS A 448 11.34 1.89 -8.76
N ILE A 449 11.81 1.25 -9.83
CA ILE A 449 12.20 1.90 -11.08
C ILE A 449 11.02 2.68 -11.66
N ARG A 450 9.84 2.07 -11.82
CA ARG A 450 8.67 2.76 -12.41
C ARG A 450 8.17 3.94 -11.57
N ARG A 451 8.37 3.90 -10.25
CA ARG A 451 7.99 4.97 -9.32
C ARG A 451 9.02 6.09 -9.18
N SER A 452 10.24 5.88 -9.69
CA SER A 452 11.30 6.88 -9.67
C SER A 452 10.94 8.09 -10.53
N SER A 453 11.45 9.28 -10.16
CA SER A 453 11.38 10.43 -11.06
C SER A 453 12.14 10.18 -12.37
N ILE A 454 13.27 9.46 -12.29
CA ILE A 454 14.13 9.12 -13.43
C ILE A 454 13.33 8.41 -14.52
N TYR A 455 12.54 7.40 -14.17
CA TYR A 455 11.67 6.70 -15.14
C TYR A 455 10.67 7.65 -15.81
N ARG A 456 10.00 8.51 -15.04
CA ARG A 456 9.00 9.43 -15.59
C ARG A 456 9.64 10.45 -16.54
N ASP A 457 10.74 11.07 -16.11
CA ASP A 457 11.46 12.07 -16.91
C ASP A 457 11.92 11.45 -18.24
N LEU A 458 12.50 10.24 -18.21
CA LEU A 458 12.95 9.53 -19.41
C LEU A 458 11.81 9.00 -20.27
N ARG A 459 10.72 8.52 -19.68
CA ARG A 459 9.51 8.11 -20.39
C ARG A 459 8.94 9.30 -21.15
N ASP A 460 8.75 10.43 -20.46
CA ASP A 460 8.14 11.62 -21.01
C ASP A 460 9.04 12.24 -22.09
N GLU A 461 10.36 12.32 -21.89
CA GLU A 461 11.31 12.70 -22.93
C GLU A 461 11.22 11.79 -24.16
N SER A 462 11.12 10.48 -23.94
CA SER A 462 11.09 9.48 -25.01
C SER A 462 9.77 9.47 -25.79
N ILE A 463 8.65 9.89 -25.19
CA ILE A 463 7.37 10.08 -25.89
C ILE A 463 7.45 11.26 -26.87
N HIS A 464 8.14 12.34 -26.49
CA HIS A 464 8.13 13.60 -27.25
C HIS A 464 9.31 13.74 -28.22
N SER A 465 10.30 12.87 -28.15
CA SER A 465 11.50 12.96 -28.97
C SER A 465 11.35 12.28 -30.35
N ILE A 466 11.35 13.10 -31.40
CA ILE A 466 11.33 12.68 -32.82
C ILE A 466 12.59 11.87 -33.20
N SER A 467 13.67 11.96 -32.41
CA SER A 467 14.98 11.34 -32.67
C SER A 467 15.21 9.99 -31.98
N VAL A 468 14.31 9.51 -31.11
CA VAL A 468 14.41 8.16 -30.52
C VAL A 468 13.93 7.13 -31.54
N ARG A 469 14.82 6.80 -32.49
CA ARG A 469 14.58 5.89 -33.64
C ARG A 469 14.08 4.47 -33.32
N ARG A 470 13.77 4.12 -32.07
CA ARG A 470 13.38 2.75 -31.65
C ARG A 470 12.30 2.63 -30.57
N GLY A 471 11.79 3.73 -30.02
CA GLY A 471 10.74 3.70 -29.00
C GLY A 471 11.13 2.95 -27.72
N SER A 472 12.37 3.08 -27.25
CA SER A 472 12.87 2.45 -26.02
C SER A 472 13.71 3.43 -25.18
N PHE A 473 13.73 3.24 -23.86
CA PHE A 473 14.53 4.03 -22.92
C PHE A 473 15.07 3.17 -21.78
N GLU A 474 16.17 3.61 -21.17
CA GLU A 474 16.91 2.89 -20.14
C GLU A 474 16.88 3.68 -18.84
N VAL A 475 16.56 3.02 -17.73
CA VAL A 475 16.48 3.62 -16.40
C VAL A 475 17.47 2.94 -15.48
N GLU A 476 18.25 3.74 -14.76
CA GLU A 476 19.24 3.28 -13.79
C GLU A 476 18.87 3.78 -12.39
N VAL A 477 18.90 2.88 -11.40
CA VAL A 477 18.69 3.21 -9.98
C VAL A 477 19.68 2.46 -9.10
N SER A 478 20.00 3.00 -7.92
CA SER A 478 20.85 2.31 -6.94
C SER A 478 20.22 0.99 -6.49
N LEU A 479 21.01 -0.09 -6.39
CA LEU A 479 20.54 -1.37 -5.83
C LEU A 479 20.15 -1.22 -4.37
N GLU A 480 20.83 -0.36 -3.63
CA GLU A 480 20.52 -0.11 -2.22
C GLU A 480 19.17 0.62 -2.07
N ASP A 481 18.94 1.64 -2.89
CA ASP A 481 17.66 2.36 -2.92
C ASP A 481 16.51 1.44 -3.38
N ALA A 482 16.77 0.54 -4.34
CA ALA A 482 15.77 -0.37 -4.88
C ALA A 482 15.47 -1.56 -3.96
N LEU A 483 16.48 -2.21 -3.39
CA LEU A 483 16.36 -3.50 -2.69
C LEU A 483 16.63 -3.46 -1.18
N GLY A 484 17.18 -2.35 -0.67
CA GLY A 484 17.49 -2.12 0.74
C GLY A 484 18.92 -2.49 1.12
N LEU A 485 19.31 -2.24 2.37
CA LEU A 485 20.68 -2.43 2.86
C LEU A 485 21.23 -3.85 2.66
N ASN A 486 20.35 -4.85 2.59
CA ASN A 486 20.70 -6.25 2.34
C ASN A 486 20.68 -6.64 0.85
N TYR A 487 20.73 -5.67 -0.07
CA TYR A 487 20.67 -5.91 -1.52
C TYR A 487 21.72 -6.92 -1.99
N ALA A 488 22.91 -6.95 -1.38
CA ALA A 488 23.98 -7.88 -1.74
C ALA A 488 23.56 -9.36 -1.60
N ASN A 489 22.65 -9.68 -0.68
CA ASN A 489 22.11 -11.03 -0.54
C ASN A 489 21.06 -11.35 -1.60
N LYS A 490 20.49 -10.34 -2.26
CA LYS A 490 19.38 -10.44 -3.23
C LYS A 490 19.85 -10.44 -4.69
N VAL A 491 21.12 -10.14 -4.94
CA VAL A 491 21.71 -10.17 -6.29
C VAL A 491 22.91 -11.11 -6.34
N GLU A 492 23.20 -11.64 -7.52
CA GLU A 492 24.46 -12.31 -7.79
C GLU A 492 24.87 -12.16 -9.25
N GLY A 493 26.15 -12.39 -9.52
CA GLY A 493 26.70 -12.25 -10.84
C GLY A 493 28.07 -12.87 -10.97
N VAL A 494 28.38 -13.25 -12.21
CA VAL A 494 29.67 -13.79 -12.58
C VAL A 494 30.23 -13.04 -13.78
N ARG A 495 31.54 -12.84 -13.79
CA ARG A 495 32.29 -12.25 -14.88
C ARG A 495 33.26 -13.28 -15.44
N ARG A 496 33.34 -13.38 -16.77
CA ARG A 496 34.29 -14.27 -17.44
C ARG A 496 35.71 -13.78 -17.21
N VAL A 497 36.57 -14.69 -16.77
CA VAL A 497 38.03 -14.52 -16.75
C VAL A 497 38.60 -15.09 -18.05
N GLY A 498 39.45 -14.30 -18.71
CA GLY A 498 39.99 -14.62 -20.04
C GLY A 498 39.16 -14.05 -21.20
N SER A 499 39.56 -14.40 -22.42
CA SER A 499 38.90 -13.88 -23.64
C SER A 499 37.64 -14.66 -23.97
N ARG A 500 36.74 -14.09 -24.77
CA ARG A 500 35.53 -14.80 -25.25
C ARG A 500 35.86 -16.10 -25.98
N ARG A 501 37.01 -16.17 -26.67
CA ARG A 501 37.44 -17.36 -27.44
C ARG A 501 38.25 -18.36 -26.61
N ASN A 502 38.75 -17.94 -25.45
CA ASN A 502 39.55 -18.76 -24.55
C ASN A 502 39.24 -18.37 -23.09
N PRO A 503 38.02 -18.67 -22.60
CA PRO A 503 37.68 -18.52 -21.20
C PRO A 503 38.35 -19.62 -20.37
N PHE A 504 38.82 -19.28 -19.17
CA PHE A 504 39.39 -20.28 -18.25
C PHE A 504 38.81 -20.22 -16.84
N GLY A 505 37.79 -19.40 -16.61
CA GLY A 505 37.06 -19.36 -15.35
C GLY A 505 36.09 -18.20 -15.27
N THR A 506 35.48 -18.09 -14.10
CA THR A 506 34.60 -16.99 -13.70
C THR A 506 35.07 -16.40 -12.37
N GLU A 507 34.77 -15.12 -12.17
CA GLU A 507 34.91 -14.42 -10.90
C GLU A 507 33.54 -13.88 -10.48
N GLU A 508 33.29 -13.78 -9.17
CA GLU A 508 32.06 -13.16 -8.66
C GLU A 508 32.12 -11.65 -8.82
N ILE A 509 30.97 -11.05 -9.14
CA ILE A 509 30.83 -9.60 -9.28
C ILE A 509 30.59 -8.99 -7.90
N ASP A 510 31.34 -7.95 -7.57
CA ASP A 510 31.10 -7.13 -6.39
C ASP A 510 30.00 -6.11 -6.71
N PHE A 511 28.88 -6.19 -6.00
CA PHE A 511 27.75 -5.28 -6.19
C PHE A 511 27.82 -4.04 -5.31
N LYS A 512 28.93 -3.80 -4.60
CA LYS A 512 29.12 -2.57 -3.84
C LYS A 512 28.91 -1.34 -4.75
N ASP A 513 28.01 -0.45 -4.32
CA ASP A 513 27.58 0.75 -5.05
C ASP A 513 26.97 0.44 -6.44
N GLY A 514 26.45 -0.79 -6.61
CA GLY A 514 25.86 -1.27 -7.86
C GLY A 514 24.49 -0.67 -8.16
N ILE A 515 24.06 -0.84 -9.40
CA ILE A 515 22.79 -0.29 -9.93
C ILE A 515 21.90 -1.40 -10.51
N ALA A 516 20.59 -1.19 -10.49
CA ALA A 516 19.64 -1.92 -11.32
C ALA A 516 19.41 -1.13 -12.62
N VAL A 517 19.59 -1.80 -13.75
CA VAL A 517 19.35 -1.23 -15.08
C VAL A 517 18.10 -1.88 -15.65
N ALA A 518 17.12 -1.07 -16.05
CA ALA A 518 15.90 -1.54 -16.73
C ALA A 518 15.74 -0.88 -18.09
N ILE A 519 15.41 -1.68 -19.09
CA ILE A 519 15.18 -1.22 -20.46
C ILE A 519 13.69 -1.38 -20.77
N PHE A 520 13.04 -0.27 -21.09
CA PHE A 520 11.64 -0.22 -21.48
C PHE A 520 11.49 0.03 -22.97
N LYS A 521 10.39 -0.45 -23.54
CA LYS A 521 9.99 -0.18 -24.92
C LYS A 521 8.49 0.09 -25.00
N PHE A 522 8.10 1.09 -25.76
CA PHE A 522 6.69 1.38 -26.01
C PHE A 522 6.04 0.26 -26.83
N SER A 523 4.92 -0.28 -26.35
CA SER A 523 4.04 -1.16 -27.12
C SER A 523 3.16 -0.36 -28.09
N SER A 524 2.39 -1.08 -28.92
CA SER A 524 1.49 -0.49 -29.93
C SER A 524 0.39 0.41 -29.36
N ASN A 525 0.06 0.24 -28.08
CA ASN A 525 -0.89 1.07 -27.33
C ASN A 525 -0.24 2.30 -26.66
N GLY A 526 1.06 2.52 -26.83
CA GLY A 526 1.77 3.66 -26.23
C GLY A 526 2.26 3.45 -24.79
N GLU A 527 2.12 2.25 -24.22
CA GLU A 527 2.57 1.95 -22.86
C GLU A 527 4.02 1.41 -22.83
N PRO A 528 4.86 1.84 -21.88
CA PRO A 528 6.21 1.27 -21.71
C PRO A 528 6.17 -0.15 -21.11
N GLN A 529 6.58 -1.14 -21.89
CA GLN A 529 6.77 -2.52 -21.47
C GLN A 529 8.22 -2.78 -21.07
N LEU A 530 8.42 -3.54 -19.99
CA LEU A 530 9.77 -3.93 -19.56
C LEU A 530 10.32 -5.00 -20.52
N ILE A 531 11.41 -4.68 -21.22
CA ILE A 531 12.11 -5.65 -22.08
C ILE A 531 13.07 -6.49 -21.27
N THR A 532 13.90 -5.86 -20.46
CA THR A 532 14.85 -6.54 -19.57
C THR A 532 15.23 -5.68 -18.38
N MET A 533 15.60 -6.31 -17.27
CA MET A 533 16.15 -5.65 -16.09
C MET A 533 17.21 -6.55 -15.45
N TYR A 534 18.33 -5.97 -15.05
CA TYR A 534 19.44 -6.72 -14.44
C TYR A 534 20.29 -5.84 -13.51
N PRO A 535 20.91 -6.43 -12.47
CA PRO A 535 21.81 -5.69 -11.61
C PRO A 535 23.20 -5.57 -12.26
N VAL A 536 23.91 -4.49 -11.98
CA VAL A 536 25.27 -4.22 -12.44
C VAL A 536 26.13 -3.89 -11.23
N GLY A 537 27.30 -4.53 -11.16
CA GLY A 537 28.32 -4.33 -10.13
C GLY A 537 29.71 -4.15 -10.74
N ASN A 538 30.68 -3.84 -9.90
CA ASN A 538 32.05 -3.46 -10.24
C ASN A 538 32.93 -4.64 -10.69
#